data_AF-A0A3D6EWL2-F1
#
_entry.id   AF-A0A3D6EWL2-F1
#
_cell.length_a   1.000
_cell.length_b   1.000
_cell.length_c   1.000
_cell.angle_alpha   90.00
_cell.angle_beta   90.00
_cell.angle_gamma   90.00
#
_symmetry.space_group_name_H-M   'P 1'
#
loop_
_entity.id
_entity.type
_entity.pdbx_description
1 polymer ?
#
loop_
_entity_poly.entity_id
_entity_poly.type
_entity_poly.pdbx_seq_one_letter_code
_entity_poly.pdbx_strand_id
1 'polypeptide(L)'
;SDAYCSDYFNQNKNHSLINYKYCIRNPKDFVGYSSANWGLTASDNHQGYNAHSPTNDLGVITPTAALSAFPFTPDESMEALKFFYYTMGDKLWGQYGFYDAFNITENWYANSYLAIDQGPIIIMIENHRTGLLWDLFMSAPEVQAGLDKLGFTY
;
A
#
# COMPACT_ATOMS: atom_id res chain seq x y z
N SER A 1 6.17 -2.50 -20.65
CA SER A 1 5.84 -3.90 -20.95
C SER A 1 7.12 -4.67 -21.19
N ASP A 2 7.05 -5.99 -21.18
CA ASP A 2 8.13 -6.88 -21.62
C ASP A 2 7.55 -8.19 -22.19
N ALA A 3 8.37 -9.24 -22.33
CA ALA A 3 7.93 -10.55 -22.83
C ALA A 3 6.88 -11.26 -21.96
N TYR A 4 6.74 -10.88 -20.68
CA TYR A 4 5.89 -11.57 -19.71
C TYR A 4 4.64 -10.76 -19.34
N CYS A 5 4.73 -9.43 -19.41
CA CYS A 5 3.64 -8.54 -19.05
C CYS A 5 3.46 -7.42 -20.08
N SER A 6 2.28 -7.38 -20.70
CA SER A 6 1.93 -6.36 -21.68
C SER A 6 1.78 -4.97 -21.06
N ASP A 7 1.53 -4.86 -19.76
CA ASP A 7 1.38 -3.58 -19.05
C ASP A 7 1.54 -3.76 -17.52
N TYR A 8 2.72 -3.38 -17.00
CA TYR A 8 3.00 -3.44 -15.57
C TYR A 8 2.21 -2.43 -14.74
N PHE A 9 1.81 -1.30 -15.32
CA PHE A 9 0.97 -0.32 -14.62
C PHE A 9 -0.42 -0.92 -14.36
N ASN A 10 -1.04 -1.51 -15.39
CA ASN A 10 -2.32 -2.18 -15.25
C ASN A 10 -2.24 -3.44 -14.36
N GLN A 11 -1.12 -4.19 -14.39
CA GLN A 11 -0.89 -5.29 -13.46
C GLN A 11 -0.91 -4.81 -12.00
N ASN A 12 -0.18 -3.74 -11.68
CA ASN A 12 -0.12 -3.19 -10.34
C ASN A 12 -1.46 -2.59 -9.90
N LYS A 13 -2.16 -1.87 -10.80
CA LYS A 13 -3.51 -1.37 -10.55
C LYS A 13 -4.50 -2.48 -10.24
N ASN A 14 -4.47 -3.56 -11.01
CA ASN A 14 -5.35 -4.70 -10.78
C ASN A 14 -5.01 -5.40 -9.45
N HIS A 15 -3.73 -5.51 -9.09
CA HIS A 15 -3.33 -6.04 -7.79
C HIS A 15 -3.89 -5.20 -6.63
N SER A 16 -3.74 -3.88 -6.67
CA SER A 16 -4.32 -2.96 -5.67
C SER A 16 -5.84 -3.08 -5.60
N LEU A 17 -6.54 -3.13 -6.75
CA LEU A 17 -7.99 -3.26 -6.80
C LEU A 17 -8.49 -4.62 -6.29
N ILE A 18 -7.74 -5.71 -6.46
CA ILE A 18 -8.07 -7.01 -5.89
C ILE A 18 -7.98 -6.95 -4.36
N ASN A 19 -6.92 -6.33 -3.83
CA ASN A 19 -6.73 -6.12 -2.40
C ASN A 19 -7.88 -5.29 -1.80
N TYR A 20 -8.17 -4.14 -2.41
CA TYR A 20 -9.29 -3.26 -2.07
C TYR A 20 -10.64 -3.99 -2.05
N LYS A 21 -10.98 -4.69 -3.15
CA LYS A 21 -12.26 -5.41 -3.27
C LYS A 21 -12.37 -6.56 -2.28
N TYR A 22 -11.27 -7.23 -1.94
CA TYR A 22 -11.26 -8.25 -0.91
C TYR A 22 -11.64 -7.65 0.45
N CYS A 23 -11.00 -6.54 0.84
CA CYS A 23 -11.30 -5.86 2.11
C CYS A 23 -12.75 -5.39 2.17
N ILE A 24 -13.30 -4.82 1.09
CA ILE A 24 -14.72 -4.43 1.05
C ILE A 24 -15.64 -5.64 1.22
N ARG A 25 -15.34 -6.76 0.53
CA ARG A 25 -16.15 -7.97 0.63
C ARG A 25 -16.10 -8.56 2.04
N ASN A 26 -14.99 -8.40 2.74
CA ASN A 26 -14.78 -8.83 4.12
C ASN A 26 -15.31 -10.26 4.42
N PRO A 27 -14.83 -11.31 3.72
CA PRO A 27 -15.39 -12.66 3.85
C PRO A 27 -15.16 -13.33 5.23
N LYS A 28 -14.38 -12.69 6.11
CA LYS A 28 -14.08 -13.15 7.47
C LYS A 28 -14.75 -12.30 8.56
N ASP A 29 -15.59 -11.35 8.16
CA ASP A 29 -16.35 -10.47 9.05
C ASP A 29 -15.48 -9.70 10.07
N PHE A 30 -14.26 -9.31 9.70
CA PHE A 30 -13.41 -8.49 10.54
C PHE A 30 -13.98 -7.09 10.75
N VAL A 31 -13.80 -6.55 11.95
CA VAL A 31 -14.38 -5.24 12.32
C VAL A 31 -13.67 -4.12 11.56
N GLY A 32 -14.48 -3.25 10.95
CA GLY A 32 -14.04 -1.98 10.36
C GLY A 32 -13.56 -2.06 8.91
N TYR A 33 -13.39 -3.25 8.32
CA TYR A 33 -13.05 -3.40 6.90
C TYR A 33 -14.14 -2.74 6.04
N SER A 34 -13.74 -1.86 5.10
CA SER A 34 -14.66 -1.09 4.26
C SER A 34 -13.95 -0.45 3.06
N SER A 35 -14.67 0.31 2.22
CA SER A 35 -14.06 1.13 1.16
C SER A 35 -13.07 2.17 1.71
N ALA A 36 -13.29 2.64 2.94
CA ALA A 36 -12.44 3.63 3.59
C ALA A 36 -11.37 2.99 4.49
N ASN A 37 -11.38 1.67 4.70
CA ASN A 37 -10.46 1.00 5.60
C ASN A 37 -10.05 -0.36 5.00
N TRP A 38 -8.98 -0.32 4.21
CA TRP A 38 -8.49 -1.43 3.42
C TRP A 38 -6.97 -1.41 3.34
N GLY A 39 -6.38 -2.51 2.88
CA GLY A 39 -4.95 -2.62 2.64
C GLY A 39 -4.32 -3.73 3.47
N LEU A 40 -4.07 -4.86 2.81
CA LEU A 40 -3.36 -6.01 3.39
C LEU A 40 -1.95 -6.10 2.78
N THR A 41 -0.93 -6.05 3.62
CA THR A 41 0.46 -6.33 3.24
C THR A 41 1.24 -6.89 4.42
N ALA A 42 2.48 -7.31 4.19
CA ALA A 42 3.35 -7.75 5.26
C ALA A 42 3.64 -6.61 6.24
N SER A 43 3.46 -6.87 7.53
CA SER A 43 3.60 -5.86 8.60
C SER A 43 3.63 -6.51 9.98
N ASP A 44 3.78 -5.68 11.01
CA ASP A 44 3.50 -6.07 12.39
C ASP A 44 2.05 -6.54 12.55
N ASN A 45 1.86 -7.38 13.56
CA ASN A 45 0.62 -8.01 13.97
C ASN A 45 0.63 -8.12 15.50
N HIS A 46 -0.53 -8.17 16.14
CA HIS A 46 -0.65 -8.42 17.59
C HIS A 46 0.11 -9.66 18.11
N GLN A 47 0.43 -10.62 17.23
CA GLN A 47 1.22 -11.83 17.55
C GLN A 47 2.66 -11.82 17.01
N GLY A 48 3.15 -10.69 16.50
CA GLY A 48 4.50 -10.57 15.93
C GLY A 48 4.46 -9.94 14.54
N TYR A 49 4.85 -10.69 13.51
CA TYR A 49 4.90 -10.23 12.13
C TYR A 49 4.25 -11.26 11.21
N ASN A 50 3.53 -10.81 10.17
CA ASN A 50 2.95 -11.72 9.20
C ASN A 50 2.86 -11.09 7.80
N ALA A 51 2.86 -11.93 6.76
CA ALA A 51 2.70 -11.52 5.37
C ALA A 51 1.21 -11.47 5.00
N HIS A 52 0.49 -10.43 5.47
CA HIS A 52 -0.95 -10.32 5.21
C HIS A 52 -1.25 -10.12 3.73
N SER A 53 -2.31 -10.77 3.24
CA SER A 53 -2.76 -10.65 1.86
C SER A 53 -4.23 -11.09 1.75
N PRO A 54 -4.90 -10.87 0.61
CA PRO A 54 -6.26 -11.39 0.38
C PRO A 54 -6.41 -12.91 0.55
N THR A 55 -5.31 -13.67 0.51
CA THR A 55 -5.31 -15.12 0.77
C THR A 55 -4.79 -15.50 2.15
N ASN A 56 -4.30 -14.53 2.92
CA ASN A 56 -3.76 -14.68 4.26
C ASN A 56 -4.16 -13.47 5.11
N ASP A 57 -5.45 -13.40 5.43
CA ASP A 57 -6.03 -12.28 6.17
C ASP A 57 -6.18 -12.65 7.66
N LEU A 58 -5.59 -11.85 8.54
CA LEU A 58 -5.64 -11.99 9.99
C LEU A 58 -6.35 -10.80 10.67
N GLY A 59 -7.11 -10.00 9.92
CA GLY A 59 -7.84 -8.84 10.43
C GLY A 59 -6.99 -7.59 10.62
N VAL A 60 -5.74 -7.62 10.15
CA VAL A 60 -4.76 -6.54 10.27
C VAL A 60 -4.80 -5.67 9.01
N ILE A 61 -5.09 -4.38 9.18
CA ILE A 61 -4.94 -3.36 8.14
C ILE A 61 -3.60 -2.66 8.34
N THR A 62 -2.88 -2.46 7.23
CA THR A 62 -1.57 -1.84 7.21
C THR A 62 -1.63 -0.60 6.32
N PRO A 63 -1.53 0.63 6.87
CA PRO A 63 -1.71 1.86 6.10
C PRO A 63 -0.86 1.95 4.82
N THR A 64 0.38 1.43 4.84
CA THR A 64 1.24 1.47 3.65
C THR A 64 0.66 0.74 2.43
N ALA A 65 -0.17 -0.29 2.62
CA ALA A 65 -0.77 -1.03 1.52
C ALA A 65 -1.70 -0.15 0.67
N ALA A 66 -2.58 0.61 1.32
CA ALA A 66 -3.49 1.52 0.63
C ALA A 66 -2.79 2.82 0.20
N LEU A 67 -1.96 3.40 1.06
CA LEU A 67 -1.35 4.70 0.79
C LEU A 67 -0.22 4.61 -0.25
N SER A 68 0.57 3.54 -0.26
CA SER A 68 1.60 3.37 -1.29
C SER A 68 1.02 3.00 -2.67
N ALA A 69 -0.29 2.75 -2.75
CA ALA A 69 -1.01 2.50 -4.00
C ALA A 69 -1.55 3.78 -4.66
N PHE A 70 -1.28 4.98 -4.14
CA PHE A 70 -1.77 6.26 -4.69
C PHE A 70 -1.62 6.40 -6.21
N PRO A 71 -0.48 6.05 -6.84
CA PRO A 71 -0.37 6.17 -8.29
C PRO A 71 -1.28 5.23 -9.09
N PHE A 72 -1.80 4.17 -8.47
CA PHE A 72 -2.61 3.15 -9.12
C PHE A 72 -4.11 3.28 -8.83
N THR A 73 -4.46 3.62 -7.58
CA THR A 73 -5.84 3.72 -7.06
C THR A 73 -6.03 5.02 -6.27
N PRO A 74 -5.88 6.20 -6.89
CA PRO A 74 -5.79 7.47 -6.17
C PRO A 74 -7.05 7.80 -5.37
N ASP A 75 -8.23 7.49 -5.89
CA ASP A 75 -9.50 7.77 -5.23
C ASP A 75 -9.69 6.87 -4.00
N GLU A 76 -9.47 5.56 -4.14
CA GLU A 76 -9.57 4.58 -3.06
C GLU A 76 -8.49 4.80 -1.97
N SER A 77 -7.27 5.16 -2.38
CA SER A 77 -6.17 5.50 -1.46
C SER A 77 -6.45 6.82 -0.72
N MET A 78 -7.06 7.81 -1.38
CA MET A 78 -7.46 9.06 -0.73
C MET A 78 -8.59 8.85 0.29
N GLU A 79 -9.56 7.98 -0.01
CA GLU A 79 -10.61 7.60 0.93
C GLU A 79 -10.00 6.97 2.19
N ALA A 80 -9.07 6.03 2.02
CA ALA A 80 -8.34 5.40 3.12
C ALA A 80 -7.51 6.40 3.93
N LEU A 81 -6.74 7.28 3.27
CA LEU A 81 -5.97 8.33 3.93
C LEU A 81 -6.85 9.18 4.86
N LYS A 82 -7.99 9.64 4.35
CA LYS A 82 -8.92 10.48 5.12
C LYS A 82 -9.50 9.73 6.30
N PHE A 83 -9.84 8.46 6.15
CA PHE A 83 -10.33 7.65 7.27
C PHE A 83 -9.24 7.44 8.33
N PHE A 84 -8.02 7.01 7.92
CA PHE A 84 -6.91 6.81 8.84
C PHE A 84 -6.58 8.10 9.60
N TYR A 85 -6.58 9.25 8.94
CA TYR A 85 -6.24 10.52 9.58
C TYR A 85 -7.40 11.10 10.41
N TYR A 86 -8.59 11.28 9.82
CA TYR A 86 -9.69 12.01 10.47
C TYR A 86 -10.57 11.14 11.36
N THR A 87 -10.66 9.84 11.12
CA THR A 87 -11.52 8.93 11.90
C THR A 87 -10.72 8.15 12.93
N MET A 88 -9.57 7.59 12.55
CA MET A 88 -8.73 6.83 13.49
C MET A 88 -7.82 7.74 14.33
N GLY A 89 -7.36 8.87 13.76
CA GLY A 89 -6.67 9.94 14.48
C GLY A 89 -5.47 9.44 15.28
N ASP A 90 -5.38 9.87 16.54
CA ASP A 90 -4.27 9.58 17.46
C ASP A 90 -4.04 8.09 17.74
N LYS A 91 -4.99 7.21 17.38
CA LYS A 91 -4.76 5.75 17.45
C LYS A 91 -3.79 5.25 16.39
N LEU A 92 -3.72 5.93 15.25
CA LEU A 92 -2.87 5.56 14.12
C LEU A 92 -1.83 6.61 13.77
N TRP A 93 -1.99 7.86 14.20
CA TRP A 93 -1.10 8.95 13.85
C TRP A 93 -0.15 9.29 15.01
N GLY A 94 1.16 9.18 14.76
CA GLY A 94 2.18 9.58 15.71
C GLY A 94 3.27 10.45 15.08
N GLN A 95 4.41 10.54 15.76
CA GLN A 95 5.51 11.44 15.40
C GLN A 95 6.02 11.28 13.96
N TYR A 96 6.00 10.05 13.41
CA TYR A 96 6.54 9.74 12.08
C TYR A 96 5.46 9.40 11.05
N GLY A 97 4.23 9.85 11.28
CA GLY A 97 3.08 9.57 10.43
C GLY A 97 2.24 8.41 10.94
N PHE A 98 1.69 7.60 10.04
CA PHE A 98 0.91 6.43 10.43
C PHE A 98 1.80 5.36 11.07
N TYR A 99 1.33 4.76 12.16
CA TYR A 99 1.90 3.54 12.73
C TYR A 99 1.73 2.36 11.77
N ASP A 100 2.56 1.33 11.99
CA ASP A 100 2.75 0.23 11.05
C ASP A 100 1.46 -0.50 10.65
N ALA A 101 0.65 -0.89 11.63
CA ALA A 101 -0.56 -1.68 11.39
C ALA A 101 -1.54 -1.60 12.56
N PHE A 102 -2.76 -2.09 12.34
CA PHE A 102 -3.77 -2.20 13.39
C PHE A 102 -4.80 -3.29 13.10
N ASN A 103 -5.47 -3.75 14.15
CA ASN A 103 -6.58 -4.70 14.07
C ASN A 103 -7.68 -4.25 15.03
N ILE A 104 -8.78 -3.72 14.47
CA ILE A 104 -9.90 -3.22 15.27
C ILE A 104 -10.63 -4.37 15.98
N THR A 105 -10.71 -5.54 15.35
CA THR A 105 -11.36 -6.75 15.91
C THR A 105 -10.69 -7.15 17.23
N GLU A 106 -9.36 -7.11 17.28
CA GLU A 106 -8.55 -7.43 18.46
C GLU A 106 -8.29 -6.21 19.36
N ASN A 107 -8.84 -5.04 19.03
CA ASN A 107 -8.54 -3.76 19.67
C ASN A 107 -7.03 -3.49 19.83
N TRP A 108 -6.26 -3.83 18.79
CA TRP A 108 -4.81 -3.69 18.76
C TRP A 108 -4.39 -2.62 17.75
N TYR A 109 -3.41 -1.80 18.14
CA TYR A 109 -2.83 -0.75 17.32
C TYR A 109 -1.32 -0.79 17.53
N ALA A 110 -0.56 -0.83 16.45
CA ALA A 110 0.89 -0.74 16.54
C ALA A 110 1.31 0.60 17.15
N ASN A 111 2.45 0.60 17.84
CA ASN A 111 3.16 1.82 18.25
C ASN A 111 4.55 1.90 17.59
N SER A 112 4.79 1.06 16.60
CA SER A 112 6.02 0.89 15.83
C SER A 112 5.91 1.56 14.45
N TYR A 113 7.08 1.75 13.84
CA TYR A 113 7.24 2.17 12.46
C TYR A 113 8.29 1.28 11.81
N LEU A 114 7.99 0.70 10.66
CA LEU A 114 8.98 -0.03 9.87
C LEU A 114 9.42 0.83 8.68
N ALA A 115 10.73 0.93 8.46
CA ALA A 115 11.28 1.76 7.38
C ALA A 115 10.75 1.35 5.99
N ILE A 116 10.57 0.04 5.80
CA ILE A 116 10.06 -0.54 4.55
C ILE A 116 8.57 -0.24 4.32
N ASP A 117 7.83 0.14 5.36
CA ASP A 117 6.42 0.49 5.28
C ASP A 117 6.22 2.01 5.23
N GLN A 118 7.02 2.78 5.98
CA GLN A 118 6.98 4.25 5.93
C GLN A 118 7.51 4.83 4.62
N GLY A 119 8.62 4.29 4.10
CA GLY A 119 9.31 4.81 2.92
C GLY A 119 8.40 4.85 1.68
N PRO A 120 7.74 3.75 1.32
CA PRO A 120 6.84 3.70 0.18
C PRO A 120 5.68 4.69 0.25
N ILE A 121 5.14 4.99 1.44
CA ILE A 121 4.05 5.97 1.58
C ILE A 121 4.50 7.33 1.02
N ILE A 122 5.67 7.81 1.44
CA ILE A 122 6.21 9.11 1.03
C ILE A 122 6.54 9.09 -0.47
N ILE A 123 7.27 8.06 -0.91
CA ILE A 123 7.75 7.95 -2.29
C ILE A 123 6.58 7.88 -3.28
N MET A 124 5.55 7.09 -2.96
CA MET A 124 4.43 6.86 -3.87
C MET A 124 3.41 8.00 -3.86
N ILE A 125 3.26 8.72 -2.73
CA ILE A 125 2.53 9.99 -2.73
C ILE A 125 3.24 11.00 -3.65
N GLU A 126 4.56 11.13 -3.56
CA GLU A 126 5.27 12.10 -4.39
C GLU A 126 5.27 11.70 -5.88
N ASN A 127 5.46 10.42 -6.19
CA ASN A 127 5.31 9.93 -7.56
C ASN A 127 3.90 10.14 -8.12
N HIS A 128 2.86 9.99 -7.30
CA HIS A 128 1.49 10.31 -7.72
C HIS A 128 1.31 11.82 -8.01
N ARG A 129 1.92 12.69 -7.20
CA ARG A 129 1.77 14.15 -7.32
C ARG A 129 2.56 14.73 -8.49
N THR A 130 3.79 14.31 -8.68
CA THR A 130 4.74 14.96 -9.59
C THR A 130 5.54 13.99 -10.46
N GLY A 131 5.58 12.70 -10.12
CA GLY A 131 6.44 11.73 -10.81
C GLY A 131 7.92 11.81 -10.43
N LEU A 132 8.31 12.64 -9.46
CA LEU A 132 9.70 13.01 -9.20
C LEU A 132 10.69 11.84 -9.12
N LEU A 133 10.38 10.79 -8.35
CA LEU A 133 11.33 9.69 -8.14
C LEU A 133 11.38 8.77 -9.37
N TRP A 134 10.26 8.60 -10.07
CA TRP A 134 10.23 7.91 -11.35
C TRP A 134 11.04 8.63 -12.41
N ASP A 135 10.87 9.95 -12.54
CA ASP A 135 11.61 10.75 -13.51
C ASP A 135 13.12 10.70 -13.24
N LEU A 136 13.52 10.84 -11.97
CA LEU A 136 14.93 10.73 -11.57
C LEU A 136 15.49 9.35 -11.88
N PHE A 137 14.80 8.27 -11.48
CA PHE A 137 15.27 6.90 -11.70
C PHE A 137 15.34 6.56 -13.20
N MET A 138 14.32 6.92 -13.97
CA MET A 138 14.24 6.62 -15.40
C MET A 138 15.15 7.50 -16.26
N SER A 139 15.70 8.60 -15.70
CA SER A 139 16.71 9.43 -16.37
C SER A 139 18.11 8.81 -16.39
N ALA A 140 18.38 7.80 -15.55
CA ALA A 140 19.69 7.18 -15.44
C ALA A 140 20.01 6.32 -16.68
N PRO A 141 21.11 6.57 -17.41
CA PRO A 141 21.43 5.82 -18.62
C PRO A 141 21.69 4.33 -18.35
N GLU A 142 22.17 3.98 -17.16
CA GLU A 142 22.40 2.59 -16.75
C GLU A 142 21.08 1.83 -16.56
N VAL A 143 20.02 2.50 -16.08
CA VAL A 143 18.68 1.92 -15.94
C VAL A 143 18.08 1.66 -17.31
N GLN A 144 18.13 2.65 -18.20
CA GLN A 144 17.64 2.53 -19.58
C GLN A 144 18.35 1.40 -20.34
N ALA A 145 19.69 1.35 -20.28
CA ALA A 145 20.46 0.28 -20.90
C ALA A 145 20.13 -1.11 -20.33
N GLY A 146 19.82 -1.18 -19.03
CA GLY A 146 19.36 -2.41 -18.38
C GLY A 146 17.98 -2.85 -18.89
N LEU A 147 17.02 -1.93 -18.98
CA LEU A 147 15.68 -2.17 -19.50
C LEU A 147 15.71 -2.63 -20.95
N ASP A 148 16.49 -1.96 -21.81
CA ASP A 148 16.68 -2.35 -23.21
C ASP A 148 17.25 -3.77 -23.33
N LYS A 149 18.27 -4.09 -22.53
CA LYS A 149 18.90 -5.43 -22.52
C LYS A 149 17.92 -6.53 -22.10
N LEU A 150 16.95 -6.21 -21.25
CA LEU A 150 15.91 -7.12 -20.79
C LEU A 150 14.68 -7.14 -21.70
N GLY A 151 14.64 -6.30 -22.75
CA GLY A 151 13.54 -6.24 -23.72
C GLY A 151 12.30 -5.49 -23.21
N PHE A 152 12.48 -4.53 -22.30
CA PHE A 152 11.38 -3.69 -21.85
C PHE A 152 11.02 -2.62 -22.90
N THR A 153 9.75 -2.23 -22.92
CA THR A 153 9.25 -1.00 -23.56
C THR A 153 8.66 -0.12 -22.46
N TYR A 154 9.11 1.13 -22.36
CA TYR A 154 8.80 2.05 -21.28
C TYR A 154 8.48 3.46 -21.78
#